data_AF-A0A7J6MZ85-F1
#
_entry.id   AF-A0A7J6MZ85-F1
#
_cell.length_a   1.000
_cell.length_b   1.000
_cell.length_c   1.000
_cell.angle_alpha   90.00
_cell.angle_beta   90.00
_cell.angle_gamma   90.00
#
_symmetry.space_group_name_H-M   'P 1'
#
loop_
_entity.id
_entity.type
_entity.pdbx_description
1 polymer ?
#
loop_
_entity_poly.entity_id
_entity_poly.type
_entity_poly.pdbx_seq_one_letter_code
_entity_poly.pdbx_strand_id
1 'polypeptide(L)'
;MTPEKSSAGVHVLLTGFGPFTGVTENPTQIVAEALDREPDKRIGAYSQYTVVDPAVEVSVGECERMSKAMADKAEALTGKALVLHMGVDAACDHFKLERTAYNLADFRVPDVKGAHLRGHKIIPEAPQELQTVVDVEAVMMLGDIFVTSFISTPCITQLTMHSSSICLRLMPALGMSSVGL
;
A
#
# COMPACT_ATOMS: atom_id res chain seq x y z
N MET A 1 -28.35 -29.23 -8.04
CA MET A 1 -27.33 -28.49 -7.28
C MET A 1 -26.71 -27.48 -8.22
N THR A 2 -26.82 -26.18 -7.93
CA THR A 2 -25.90 -25.19 -8.50
C THR A 2 -24.52 -25.42 -7.90
N PRO A 3 -23.42 -25.29 -8.65
CA PRO A 3 -22.09 -25.29 -8.05
C PRO A 3 -22.01 -24.06 -7.12
N GLU A 4 -21.56 -24.27 -5.88
CA GLU A 4 -21.22 -23.14 -5.02
C GLU A 4 -20.09 -22.36 -5.70
N LYS A 5 -20.28 -21.04 -5.82
CA LYS A 5 -19.35 -20.15 -6.48
C LYS A 5 -18.16 -19.90 -5.54
N SER A 6 -17.26 -20.89 -5.46
CA SER A 6 -16.02 -20.83 -4.68
C SER A 6 -15.36 -19.47 -4.88
N SER A 7 -15.42 -18.64 -3.83
CA SER A 7 -14.78 -17.33 -3.85
C SER A 7 -13.29 -17.56 -3.67
N ALA A 8 -12.56 -17.53 -4.79
CA ALA A 8 -11.10 -17.52 -4.76
C ALA A 8 -10.64 -16.46 -3.75
N GLY A 9 -9.76 -16.89 -2.83
CA GLY A 9 -9.34 -16.13 -1.68
C GLY A 9 -8.72 -14.78 -2.03
N VAL A 10 -8.68 -13.89 -1.05
CA VAL A 10 -7.87 -12.67 -1.16
C VAL A 10 -6.47 -12.97 -0.65
N HIS A 11 -5.48 -12.71 -1.48
CA HIS A 11 -4.07 -12.74 -1.10
C HIS A 11 -3.63 -11.33 -0.78
N VAL A 12 -3.26 -11.07 0.48
CA VAL A 12 -2.83 -9.76 0.95
C VAL A 12 -1.31 -9.62 0.82
N LEU A 13 -0.83 -8.61 0.10
CA LEU A 13 0.60 -8.34 -0.07
C LEU A 13 0.96 -7.10 0.75
N LEU A 14 1.75 -7.21 1.81
CA LEU A 14 1.97 -6.09 2.75
C LEU A 14 3.41 -5.58 2.84
N THR A 15 3.54 -4.29 3.18
CA THR A 15 4.83 -3.62 3.47
C THR A 15 4.74 -2.71 4.69
N GLY A 16 5.81 -2.69 5.48
CA GLY A 16 6.09 -1.64 6.46
C GLY A 16 7.20 -0.71 5.94
N PHE A 17 7.32 0.48 6.53
CA PHE A 17 8.46 1.39 6.27
C PHE A 17 9.48 1.29 7.40
N GLY A 18 10.76 1.43 7.04
CA GLY A 18 11.86 1.56 8.00
C GLY A 18 11.89 2.92 8.70
N PRO A 19 12.95 3.19 9.49
CA PRO A 19 13.17 4.47 10.16
C PRO A 19 13.42 5.62 9.18
N PHE A 20 13.08 6.86 9.58
CA PHE A 20 13.35 8.08 8.81
C PHE A 20 13.47 9.31 9.72
N THR A 21 13.70 10.49 9.12
CA THR A 21 13.87 11.77 9.83
C THR A 21 12.69 12.08 10.76
N GLY A 22 12.90 11.93 12.07
CA GLY A 22 11.90 12.14 13.11
C GLY A 22 11.16 10.88 13.59
N VAL A 23 11.41 9.72 12.98
CA VAL A 23 10.85 8.41 13.37
C VAL A 23 11.98 7.38 13.41
N THR A 24 12.64 7.24 14.56
CA THR A 24 13.79 6.32 14.76
C THR A 24 13.37 4.85 14.87
N GLU A 25 12.16 4.59 15.34
CA GLU A 25 11.52 3.28 15.37
C GLU A 25 10.16 3.42 14.69
N ASN A 26 9.95 2.72 13.59
CA ASN A 26 8.73 2.84 12.80
C ASN A 26 7.76 1.71 13.18
N PRO A 27 6.57 2.00 13.74
CA PRO A 27 5.63 0.97 14.17
C PRO A 27 5.15 0.07 13.02
N THR A 28 5.17 0.58 11.78
CA THR A 28 4.77 -0.20 10.60
C THR A 28 5.78 -1.31 10.29
N GLN A 29 7.08 -1.08 10.53
CA GLN A 29 8.10 -2.13 10.48
C GLN A 29 7.88 -3.18 11.57
N ILE A 30 7.61 -2.76 12.81
CA ILE A 30 7.39 -3.68 13.93
C ILE A 30 6.21 -4.62 13.63
N VAL A 31 5.10 -4.08 13.11
CA VAL A 31 3.93 -4.87 12.67
C VAL A 31 4.28 -5.79 11.49
N ALA A 32 4.96 -5.28 10.46
CA ALA A 32 5.30 -6.08 9.28
C ALA A 32 6.29 -7.21 9.61
N GLU A 33 7.30 -6.97 10.44
CA GLU A 33 8.23 -8.01 10.91
C GLU A 33 7.53 -9.07 11.78
N ALA A 34 6.58 -8.67 12.64
CA ALA A 34 5.80 -9.62 13.44
C ALA A 34 4.95 -10.53 12.53
N LEU A 35 4.27 -9.94 11.55
CA LEU A 35 3.51 -10.66 10.52
C LEU A 35 4.42 -11.53 9.63
N ASP A 36 5.67 -11.15 9.38
CA ASP A 36 6.62 -11.97 8.61
C ASP A 36 7.18 -13.15 9.41
N ARG A 37 7.31 -13.02 10.74
CA ARG A 37 7.75 -14.11 11.64
C ARG A 37 6.67 -15.15 11.93
N GLU A 38 5.39 -14.80 11.82
CA GLU A 38 4.26 -15.70 12.09
C GLU A 38 4.25 -16.92 11.11
N PRO A 39 4.28 -18.17 11.57
CA PRO A 39 4.26 -19.34 10.69
C PRO A 39 2.96 -19.52 9.88
N ASP A 40 1.78 -19.16 10.42
CA ASP A 40 0.51 -19.33 9.70
C ASP A 40 0.07 -18.05 8.99
N LYS A 41 0.37 -17.96 7.68
CA LYS A 41 0.02 -16.80 6.84
C LYS A 41 -1.47 -16.69 6.48
N ARG A 42 -2.36 -17.51 7.03
CA ARG A 42 -3.79 -17.53 6.65
C ARG A 42 -4.59 -16.43 7.35
N ILE A 43 -5.56 -15.89 6.62
CA ILE A 43 -6.57 -14.96 7.13
C ILE A 43 -7.92 -15.69 7.05
N GLY A 44 -8.30 -16.31 8.17
CA GLY A 44 -9.48 -17.18 8.24
C GLY A 44 -9.33 -18.44 7.38
N ALA A 45 -10.42 -18.87 6.75
CA ALA A 45 -10.49 -20.15 6.03
C ALA A 45 -10.02 -20.09 4.56
N TYR A 46 -9.98 -18.91 3.94
CA TYR A 46 -9.85 -18.77 2.47
C TYR A 46 -8.81 -17.75 2.01
N SER A 47 -8.49 -16.74 2.82
CA SER A 47 -7.53 -15.71 2.47
C SER A 47 -6.17 -15.99 3.10
N GLN A 48 -5.12 -15.33 2.63
CA GLN A 48 -3.76 -15.43 3.18
C GLN A 48 -3.00 -14.13 2.93
N TYR A 49 -1.80 -13.99 3.49
CA TYR A 49 -0.94 -12.84 3.24
C TYR A 49 0.52 -13.18 2.94
N THR A 50 1.27 -12.17 2.52
CA THR A 50 2.73 -12.23 2.34
C THR A 50 3.29 -10.85 2.64
N VAL A 51 4.28 -10.78 3.53
CA VAL A 51 5.09 -9.58 3.70
C VAL A 51 6.08 -9.55 2.53
N VAL A 52 6.11 -8.43 1.80
CA VAL A 52 6.97 -8.28 0.64
C VAL A 52 8.27 -7.54 1.00
N ASP A 53 8.16 -6.57 1.90
CA ASP A 53 9.28 -5.91 2.56
C ASP A 53 8.79 -5.31 3.88
N PRO A 54 9.31 -5.75 5.04
CA PRO A 54 8.87 -5.21 6.32
C PRO A 54 9.43 -3.82 6.62
N ALA A 55 10.49 -3.38 5.94
CA ALA A 55 11.26 -2.19 6.32
C ALA A 55 11.68 -1.37 5.09
N VAL A 56 10.71 -1.07 4.21
CA VAL A 56 10.93 -0.28 2.99
C VAL A 56 11.65 1.03 3.34
N GLU A 57 12.75 1.31 2.65
CA GLU A 57 13.49 2.55 2.86
C GLU A 57 12.62 3.75 2.44
N VAL A 58 12.58 4.80 3.28
CA VAL A 58 11.88 6.05 2.99
C VAL A 58 12.71 6.90 2.02
N SER A 59 12.78 6.46 0.77
CA SER A 59 13.37 7.20 -0.34
C SER A 59 12.61 7.01 -1.65
N VAL A 60 12.66 8.02 -2.54
CA VAL A 60 11.91 8.05 -3.81
C VAL A 60 12.13 6.78 -4.64
N GLY A 61 13.39 6.40 -4.85
CA GLY A 61 13.73 5.25 -5.69
C GLY A 61 13.35 3.89 -5.09
N GLU A 62 13.43 3.74 -3.76
CA GLU A 62 13.02 2.50 -3.10
C GLU A 62 11.49 2.38 -3.00
N CYS A 63 10.79 3.50 -2.82
CA CYS A 63 9.35 3.58 -3.00
C CYS A 63 8.92 3.15 -4.41
N GLU A 64 9.59 3.60 -5.47
CA GLU A 64 9.30 3.18 -6.86
C GLU A 64 9.62 1.70 -7.09
N ARG A 65 10.80 1.24 -6.64
CA ARG A 65 11.21 -0.18 -6.74
C ARG A 65 10.21 -1.10 -6.06
N MET A 66 9.81 -0.76 -4.83
CA MET A 66 8.86 -1.54 -4.05
C MET A 66 7.50 -1.56 -4.72
N SER A 67 7.00 -0.40 -5.13
CA SER A 67 5.74 -0.27 -5.86
C SER A 67 5.67 -1.16 -7.10
N LYS A 68 6.74 -1.21 -7.92
CA LYS A 68 6.80 -2.14 -9.05
C LYS A 68 6.78 -3.61 -8.58
N ALA A 69 7.56 -3.96 -7.57
CA ALA A 69 7.61 -5.32 -7.03
C ALA A 69 6.24 -5.79 -6.48
N MET A 70 5.44 -4.88 -5.91
CA MET A 70 4.07 -5.17 -5.48
C MET A 70 3.12 -5.42 -6.65
N ALA A 71 3.23 -4.63 -7.73
CA ALA A 71 2.45 -4.84 -8.95
C ALA A 71 2.81 -6.17 -9.63
N ASP A 72 4.11 -6.43 -9.84
CA ASP A 72 4.61 -7.68 -10.42
C ASP A 72 4.13 -8.92 -9.63
N LYS A 73 4.11 -8.83 -8.29
CA LYS A 73 3.58 -9.89 -7.41
C LYS A 73 2.05 -10.00 -7.46
N ALA A 74 1.33 -8.88 -7.59
CA ALA A 74 -0.13 -8.89 -7.69
C ALA A 74 -0.60 -9.51 -9.02
N GLU A 75 0.08 -9.24 -10.13
CA GLU A 75 -0.19 -9.82 -11.45
C GLU A 75 0.15 -11.32 -11.51
N ALA A 76 1.18 -11.76 -10.77
CA ALA A 76 1.58 -13.18 -10.70
C ALA A 76 0.66 -14.07 -9.84
N LEU A 77 -0.31 -13.50 -9.11
CA LEU A 77 -1.19 -14.24 -8.20
C LEU A 77 -2.44 -14.78 -8.92
N THR A 78 -2.70 -16.07 -8.76
CA THR A 78 -3.90 -16.76 -9.28
C THR A 78 -5.15 -16.51 -8.42
N GLY A 79 -5.58 -15.26 -8.29
CA GLY A 79 -6.74 -14.90 -7.46
C GLY A 79 -7.01 -13.40 -7.39
N LYS A 80 -7.48 -12.93 -6.23
CA LYS A 80 -7.61 -11.51 -5.92
C LYS A 80 -6.42 -11.07 -5.07
N ALA A 81 -5.64 -10.10 -5.54
CA ALA A 81 -4.63 -9.43 -4.72
C ALA A 81 -5.22 -8.22 -3.98
N LEU A 82 -4.80 -8.01 -2.74
CA LEU A 82 -4.98 -6.74 -2.00
C LEU A 82 -3.59 -6.32 -1.48
N VAL A 83 -3.02 -5.23 -1.99
CA VAL A 83 -1.77 -4.70 -1.41
C VAL A 83 -2.08 -3.83 -0.18
N LEU A 84 -1.17 -3.84 0.79
CA LEU A 84 -1.27 -3.31 2.15
C LEU A 84 0.08 -2.65 2.58
N HIS A 85 0.34 -1.44 2.11
CA HIS A 85 1.32 -0.51 2.64
C HIS A 85 0.73 0.12 3.90
N MET A 86 1.48 -0.02 4.98
CA MET A 86 1.21 0.68 6.23
C MET A 86 2.10 1.93 6.28
N GLY A 87 1.52 3.09 6.62
CA GLY A 87 2.25 4.32 6.91
C GLY A 87 2.14 4.68 8.39
N VAL A 88 3.05 5.53 8.89
CA VAL A 88 3.02 6.05 10.27
C VAL A 88 2.61 7.53 10.27
N ASP A 89 1.70 7.89 11.17
CA ASP A 89 1.43 9.27 11.55
C ASP A 89 1.80 9.48 13.01
N ALA A 90 2.97 10.06 13.27
CA ALA A 90 3.53 10.21 14.62
C ALA A 90 2.76 11.20 15.51
N ALA A 91 1.74 11.88 14.96
CA ALA A 91 0.81 12.73 15.71
C ALA A 91 -0.55 12.06 16.00
N CYS A 92 -0.73 10.80 15.61
CA CYS A 92 -2.01 10.09 15.67
C CYS A 92 -1.95 8.91 16.66
N ASP A 93 -3.01 8.74 17.45
CA ASP A 93 -3.18 7.69 18.46
C ASP A 93 -4.07 6.52 17.99
N HIS A 94 -4.61 6.62 16.77
CA HIS A 94 -5.51 5.63 16.15
C HIS A 94 -5.10 5.30 14.70
N PHE A 95 -5.63 4.20 14.18
CA PHE A 95 -5.43 3.80 12.79
C PHE A 95 -6.35 4.59 11.86
N LYS A 96 -5.82 5.01 10.70
CA LYS A 96 -6.56 5.76 9.67
C LYS A 96 -6.72 4.93 8.40
N LEU A 97 -7.84 5.11 7.70
CA LEU A 97 -8.09 4.47 6.42
C LEU A 97 -8.19 5.52 5.32
N GLU A 98 -7.18 5.56 4.46
CA GLU A 98 -7.03 6.57 3.43
C GLU A 98 -7.92 6.33 2.21
N ARG A 99 -8.64 7.37 1.83
CA ARG A 99 -9.63 7.31 0.74
C ARG A 99 -9.07 7.81 -0.59
N THR A 100 -8.18 8.79 -0.57
CA THR A 100 -7.68 9.49 -1.76
C THR A 100 -6.15 9.46 -1.85
N ALA A 101 -5.59 9.01 -2.98
CA ALA A 101 -4.18 9.10 -3.29
C ALA A 101 -3.92 10.29 -4.22
N TYR A 102 -3.19 11.31 -3.74
CA TYR A 102 -2.83 12.47 -4.57
C TYR A 102 -1.59 12.19 -5.41
N ASN A 103 -1.66 12.50 -6.70
CA ASN A 103 -0.55 12.38 -7.66
C ASN A 103 0.40 13.59 -7.54
N LEU A 104 0.92 13.82 -6.34
CA LEU A 104 1.69 15.00 -5.98
C LEU A 104 2.74 14.67 -4.91
N ALA A 105 3.92 15.24 -5.03
CA ALA A 105 5.06 15.10 -4.13
C ALA A 105 5.55 16.50 -3.70
N ASP A 106 5.26 16.89 -2.46
CA ASP A 106 5.55 18.22 -1.92
C ASP A 106 6.22 18.16 -0.54
N PHE A 107 7.49 17.80 -0.57
CA PHE A 107 8.21 17.28 0.59
C PHE A 107 8.42 18.38 1.65
N ARG A 108 7.96 18.15 2.88
CA ARG A 108 8.23 19.04 4.03
C ARG A 108 9.70 19.00 4.44
N VAL A 109 10.31 17.82 4.39
CA VAL A 109 11.74 17.54 4.67
C VAL A 109 12.27 16.59 3.60
N PRO A 110 13.59 16.54 3.35
CA PRO A 110 14.17 15.56 2.44
C PRO A 110 13.91 14.11 2.89
N ASP A 111 13.90 13.20 1.91
CA ASP A 111 13.90 11.75 2.15
C ASP A 111 15.26 11.26 2.70
N VAL A 112 15.41 9.96 3.02
CA VAL A 112 16.66 9.46 3.63
C VAL A 112 17.85 9.39 2.66
N LYS A 113 17.64 9.67 1.37
CA LYS A 113 18.68 9.86 0.34
C LYS A 113 18.94 11.34 0.02
N GLY A 114 18.19 12.26 0.63
CA GLY A 114 18.32 13.71 0.45
C GLY A 114 17.48 14.30 -0.69
N ALA A 115 16.57 13.53 -1.31
CA ALA A 115 15.66 14.09 -2.32
C ALA A 115 14.63 14.99 -1.66
N HIS A 116 14.44 16.21 -2.19
CA HIS A 116 13.49 17.21 -1.68
C HIS A 116 12.57 17.69 -2.82
N LEU A 117 11.67 16.82 -3.28
CA LEU A 117 10.69 17.16 -4.31
C LEU A 117 9.71 18.24 -3.79
N ARG A 118 9.28 19.17 -4.64
CA ARG A 118 8.25 20.18 -4.31
C ARG A 118 7.32 20.39 -5.48
N GLY A 119 6.02 20.39 -5.23
CA GLY A 119 4.97 20.49 -6.26
C GLY A 119 5.10 19.48 -7.42
N HIS A 120 5.78 18.35 -7.23
CA HIS A 120 6.15 17.45 -8.33
C HIS A 120 5.06 16.41 -8.60
N LYS A 121 4.64 16.24 -9.86
CA LYS A 121 3.62 15.24 -10.23
C LYS A 121 4.27 13.85 -10.29
N ILE A 122 3.76 12.89 -9.51
CA ILE A 122 4.42 11.58 -9.30
C ILE A 122 4.41 10.72 -10.58
N ILE A 123 3.29 10.67 -11.30
CA ILE A 123 3.20 10.09 -12.65
C ILE A 123 2.64 11.18 -13.59
N PRO A 124 3.42 11.68 -14.57
CA PRO A 124 3.05 12.81 -15.43
C PRO A 124 1.67 12.71 -16.08
N GLU A 125 1.28 11.54 -16.60
CA GLU A 125 0.02 11.36 -17.34
C GLU A 125 -1.11 10.71 -16.53
N ALA A 126 -0.89 10.38 -15.25
CA ALA A 126 -1.94 9.83 -14.42
C ALA A 126 -2.93 10.92 -13.91
N PRO A 127 -4.15 10.53 -13.47
CA PRO A 127 -5.09 11.43 -12.80
C PRO A 127 -4.47 12.22 -11.65
N GLN A 128 -5.07 13.35 -11.27
CA GLN A 128 -4.64 14.14 -10.10
C GLN A 128 -4.86 13.38 -8.78
N GLU A 129 -5.91 12.56 -8.72
CA GLU A 129 -6.22 11.71 -7.57
C GLU A 129 -6.70 10.32 -8.00
N LEU A 130 -6.50 9.33 -7.14
CA LEU A 130 -7.10 8.00 -7.24
C LEU A 130 -7.89 7.72 -5.97
N GLN A 131 -9.12 7.21 -6.13
CA GLN A 131 -9.96 6.80 -5.02
C GLN A 131 -9.74 5.33 -4.66
N THR A 132 -9.79 5.03 -3.36
CA THR A 132 -9.68 3.66 -2.84
C THR A 132 -10.86 2.79 -3.27
N VAL A 133 -10.66 1.48 -3.23
CA VAL A 133 -11.59 0.46 -3.79
C VAL A 133 -12.04 -0.58 -2.76
N VAL A 134 -11.45 -0.56 -1.56
CA VAL A 134 -11.97 -1.29 -0.41
C VAL A 134 -13.00 -0.38 0.25
N ASP A 135 -14.13 -0.94 0.64
CA ASP A 135 -15.17 -0.22 1.36
C ASP A 135 -14.66 0.16 2.76
N VAL A 136 -14.22 1.41 2.91
CA VAL A 136 -13.65 1.94 4.16
C VAL A 136 -14.68 1.96 5.28
N GLU A 137 -15.96 2.22 4.98
CA GLU A 137 -17.00 2.18 6.01
C GLU A 137 -17.21 0.74 6.50
N ALA A 138 -17.22 -0.24 5.58
CA ALA A 138 -17.32 -1.65 5.95
C ALA A 138 -16.15 -2.13 6.81
N VAL A 139 -14.91 -1.67 6.55
CA VAL A 139 -13.75 -1.99 7.42
C VAL A 139 -13.87 -1.30 8.78
N MET A 140 -14.26 -0.02 8.82
CA MET A 140 -14.46 0.72 10.08
C MET A 140 -15.59 0.12 10.94
N MET A 141 -16.63 -0.44 10.32
CA MET A 141 -17.74 -1.10 11.00
C MET A 141 -17.42 -2.47 11.62
N LEU A 142 -16.24 -3.06 11.38
CA LEU A 142 -15.91 -4.39 11.91
C LEU A 142 -15.76 -4.43 13.43
N GLY A 143 -15.32 -3.33 14.05
CA GLY A 143 -15.08 -3.22 15.50
C GLY A 143 -13.81 -3.95 15.96
N ASP A 144 -13.03 -3.30 16.83
CA ASP A 144 -11.78 -3.80 17.47
C ASP A 144 -10.70 -4.41 16.53
N ILE A 145 -10.85 -4.29 15.21
CA ILE A 145 -9.91 -4.76 14.19
C ILE A 145 -9.19 -3.55 13.57
N PHE A 146 -7.92 -3.39 13.94
CA PHE A 146 -7.08 -2.27 13.53
C PHE A 146 -6.20 -2.63 12.31
N VAL A 147 -6.51 -2.07 11.14
CA VAL A 147 -5.70 -2.21 9.92
C VAL A 147 -5.71 -0.92 9.09
N THR A 148 -4.53 -0.47 8.65
CA THR A 148 -4.29 0.58 7.63
C THR A 148 -3.90 -0.10 6.30
N SER A 149 -4.68 -0.07 5.19
CA SER A 149 -4.44 -0.98 4.02
C SER A 149 -4.55 -0.42 2.57
N PHE A 150 -3.41 -0.21 1.86
CA PHE A 150 -3.27 0.46 0.52
C PHE A 150 -2.12 -0.16 -0.35
N ILE A 151 -1.76 -0.03 -1.65
CA ILE A 151 -2.37 0.43 -2.92
C ILE A 151 -1.59 1.53 -3.69
N SER A 152 -0.33 1.86 -3.37
CA SER A 152 0.40 2.98 -3.99
C SER A 152 1.51 2.51 -4.94
N THR A 153 1.24 2.44 -6.25
CA THR A 153 2.29 2.73 -7.25
C THR A 153 2.25 4.23 -7.61
N PRO A 154 3.31 5.02 -7.36
CA PRO A 154 4.45 4.80 -6.46
C PRO A 154 4.15 5.11 -4.99
N CYS A 155 4.93 4.59 -4.05
CA CYS A 155 4.83 4.87 -2.60
C CYS A 155 5.30 6.28 -2.16
N ILE A 156 5.37 7.24 -3.09
CA ILE A 156 5.86 8.61 -2.87
C ILE A 156 4.83 9.50 -2.14
N THR A 157 3.58 9.03 -1.98
CA THR A 157 2.47 9.78 -1.37
C THR A 157 2.65 10.17 0.11
N GLN A 158 3.68 9.64 0.80
CA GLN A 158 4.06 10.03 2.17
C GLN A 158 4.25 11.55 2.36
N LEU A 159 4.45 12.29 1.26
CA LEU A 159 4.86 13.68 1.27
C LEU A 159 3.91 14.64 0.54
N THR A 160 2.64 14.25 0.29
CA THR A 160 1.56 15.25 0.06
C THR A 160 0.22 14.84 0.66
N MET A 161 0.20 14.70 1.98
CA MET A 161 -0.96 15.05 2.80
C MET A 161 -0.53 15.99 3.92
N HIS A 162 -1.41 16.93 4.30
CA HIS A 162 -1.11 17.94 5.35
C HIS A 162 -1.09 17.36 6.78
N SER A 163 -1.46 16.09 6.94
CA SER A 163 -1.11 15.20 8.05
C SER A 163 -0.73 13.83 7.47
N SER A 164 0.17 13.10 8.14
CA SER A 164 0.91 11.97 7.54
C SER A 164 -0.01 10.80 7.15
N SER A 165 0.01 10.32 5.89
CA SER A 165 -0.61 9.04 5.47
C SER A 165 -0.39 8.71 3.97
N ILE A 166 -0.73 7.49 3.53
CA ILE A 166 -0.38 6.85 2.22
C ILE A 166 -1.58 6.03 1.67
N CYS A 167 -1.81 5.92 0.34
CA CYS A 167 -3.14 5.53 -0.22
C CYS A 167 -3.16 4.61 -1.49
N LEU A 168 -4.34 4.31 -2.10
CA LEU A 168 -4.64 3.12 -2.93
C LEU A 168 -5.27 3.26 -4.34
N ARG A 169 -4.93 2.32 -5.23
CA ARG A 169 -5.75 1.80 -6.35
C ARG A 169 -5.55 0.28 -6.63
N LEU A 170 -6.61 -0.50 -6.89
CA LEU A 170 -6.49 -1.82 -7.56
C LEU A 170 -6.32 -1.66 -9.08
N MET A 171 -5.51 -2.53 -9.68
CA MET A 171 -5.41 -2.68 -11.13
C MET A 171 -6.62 -3.47 -11.67
N PRO A 172 -7.44 -2.92 -12.58
CA PRO A 172 -8.14 -3.74 -13.56
C PRO A 172 -7.12 -4.25 -14.58
N ALA A 173 -7.24 -5.50 -15.02
CA ALA A 173 -6.35 -6.07 -16.02
C ALA A 173 -6.48 -5.30 -17.35
N LEU A 174 -5.49 -4.46 -17.67
CA LEU A 174 -5.38 -3.81 -18.98
C LEU A 174 -4.92 -4.84 -20.00
N GLY A 175 -5.89 -5.51 -20.63
CA GLY A 175 -5.64 -6.38 -21.76
C GLY A 175 -4.99 -5.59 -22.89
N MET A 176 -3.68 -5.76 -23.08
CA MET A 176 -2.95 -5.19 -24.21
C MET A 176 -3.35 -5.94 -25.49
N SER A 177 -4.50 -5.57 -26.05
CA SER A 177 -4.89 -5.97 -27.41
C SER A 177 -3.83 -5.50 -28.39
N SER A 178 -3.15 -6.45 -29.04
CA SER A 178 -2.15 -6.18 -30.07
C SER A 178 -2.84 -5.56 -31.29
N VAL A 179 -2.87 -4.23 -31.36
CA VAL A 179 -3.23 -3.50 -32.58
C VAL A 179 -2.05 -3.64 -33.54
N GLY A 180 -2.18 -4.57 -34.50
CA GLY A 180 -1.17 -4.78 -35.53
C GLY A 180 -1.23 -3.73 -36.63
N LEU A 181 -0.06 -3.33 -37.11
CA LEU A 181 0.23 -2.70 -38.40
C LEU A 181 1.60 -3.20 -38.87
#